data_AF-A0A7C6F132-F1
#
_entry.id   AF-A0A7C6F132-F1
#
_cell.length_a   1.000
_cell.length_b   1.000
_cell.length_c   1.000
_cell.angle_alpha   90.00
_cell.angle_beta   90.00
_cell.angle_gamma   90.00
#
_symmetry.space_group_name_H-M   'P 1'
#
loop_
_entity.id
_entity.type
_entity.pdbx_description
1 polymer ?
#
loop_
_entity_poly.entity_id
_entity_poly.type
_entity_poly.pdbx_seq_one_letter_code
_entity_poly.pdbx_strand_id
1 'polypeptide(L)'
;SDLNGIRFCDMPWILDTDNGNRKLRRSIKKNFAVVPDSQINRLYALGVDAYNVIPALASLQSQSYERYDGETGTLMMDDSGRLHRQLSWAVFERGVPRLLPPAATTPE
;
A
#
# COMPACT_ATOMS: atom_id res chain seq x y z
N SER A 1 -25.27 -1.76 -10.03
CA SER A 1 -24.11 -2.10 -9.18
C SER A 1 -24.17 -1.19 -7.98
N ASP A 2 -24.31 -1.77 -6.80
CA ASP A 2 -24.71 -1.08 -5.56
C ASP A 2 -23.58 -0.23 -4.94
N LEU A 3 -22.32 -0.56 -5.22
CA LEU A 3 -21.16 0.09 -4.57
C LEU A 3 -20.73 1.42 -5.20
N ASN A 4 -21.37 1.87 -6.28
CA ASN A 4 -20.90 3.03 -7.04
C ASN A 4 -20.89 4.31 -6.19
N GLY A 5 -19.76 5.02 -6.18
CA GLY A 5 -19.56 6.23 -5.38
C GLY A 5 -19.03 6.00 -3.96
N ILE A 6 -18.97 4.75 -3.47
CA ILE A 6 -18.34 4.43 -2.19
C ILE A 6 -16.84 4.68 -2.28
N ARG A 7 -16.33 5.44 -1.31
CA ARG A 7 -14.89 5.67 -1.11
C ARG A 7 -14.37 4.75 -0.02
N PHE A 8 -13.18 4.22 -0.23
CA PHE A 8 -12.54 3.32 0.71
C PHE A 8 -11.02 3.41 0.61
N CYS A 9 -10.34 2.88 1.62
CA CYS A 9 -8.89 2.80 1.66
C CYS A 9 -8.44 1.34 1.57
N ASP A 10 -7.37 1.10 0.83
CA ASP A 10 -6.65 -0.18 0.87
C ASP A 10 -5.17 0.05 0.49
N MET A 11 -4.39 -1.01 0.53
CA MET A 11 -2.97 -0.98 0.18
C MET A 11 -2.77 -0.67 -1.32
N PRO A 12 -1.69 0.04 -1.70
CA PRO A 12 -1.24 0.11 -3.10
C PRO A 12 -1.15 -1.27 -3.76
N TRP A 13 -0.75 -2.29 -3.00
CA TRP A 13 -0.71 -3.68 -3.49
C TRP A 13 -2.06 -4.21 -3.99
N ILE A 14 -3.17 -3.68 -3.49
CA ILE A 14 -4.52 -4.08 -3.89
C ILE A 14 -5.08 -3.15 -4.97
N LEU A 15 -4.82 -1.84 -4.85
CA LEU A 15 -5.47 -0.81 -5.66
C LEU A 15 -4.69 -0.37 -6.90
N ASP A 16 -3.36 -0.43 -6.86
CA ASP A 16 -2.47 -0.06 -7.96
C ASP A 16 -1.70 -1.30 -8.43
N THR A 17 -2.25 -2.04 -9.39
CA THR A 17 -1.61 -3.25 -9.92
C THR A 17 -0.58 -3.00 -11.02
N ASP A 18 -0.53 -1.77 -11.53
CA ASP A 18 0.27 -1.42 -12.71
C ASP A 18 1.60 -0.77 -12.33
N ASN A 19 1.60 -0.01 -11.23
CA ASN A 19 2.78 0.58 -10.61
C ASN A 19 3.25 -0.28 -9.43
N GLY A 20 4.56 -0.52 -9.32
CA GLY A 20 5.16 -1.31 -8.23
C GLY A 20 5.29 -2.81 -8.50
N ASN A 21 6.51 -3.34 -8.26
CA ASN A 21 6.92 -4.75 -8.18
C ASN A 21 6.20 -5.78 -9.10
N ARG A 22 5.82 -5.37 -10.33
CA ARG A 22 5.00 -6.17 -11.26
C ARG A 22 5.59 -7.54 -11.58
N LYS A 23 6.93 -7.65 -11.64
CA LYS A 23 7.62 -8.92 -11.86
C LYS A 23 7.46 -9.84 -10.64
N LEU A 24 7.70 -9.32 -9.44
CA LEU A 24 7.55 -10.07 -8.19
C LEU A 24 6.09 -10.50 -7.98
N ARG A 25 5.13 -9.60 -8.18
CA ARG A 25 3.69 -9.89 -8.15
C ARG A 25 3.30 -11.03 -9.09
N ARG A 26 3.78 -10.99 -10.34
CA ARG A 26 3.55 -12.08 -11.30
C ARG A 26 4.19 -13.39 -10.85
N SER A 27 5.41 -13.35 -10.32
CA SER A 27 6.07 -14.54 -9.77
C SER A 27 5.30 -15.12 -8.58
N ILE A 28 4.79 -14.27 -7.67
CA ILE A 28 3.98 -14.71 -6.52
C ILE A 28 2.70 -15.37 -7.01
N LYS A 29 1.96 -14.72 -7.91
CA LYS A 29 0.74 -15.28 -8.52
C LYS A 29 0.99 -16.62 -9.23
N LYS A 30 2.14 -16.75 -9.92
CA LYS A 30 2.51 -17.98 -10.64
C LYS A 30 2.86 -19.12 -9.69
N ASN A 31 3.61 -18.84 -8.63
CA ASN A 31 4.22 -19.88 -7.78
C ASN A 31 3.38 -20.24 -6.55
N PHE A 32 2.50 -19.35 -6.10
CA PHE A 32 1.70 -19.51 -4.88
C PHE A 32 0.20 -19.45 -5.16
N ALA A 33 -0.23 -19.95 -6.33
CA ALA A 33 -1.56 -19.82 -6.93
C ALA A 33 -2.75 -20.48 -6.16
N VAL A 34 -2.70 -20.58 -4.84
CA VAL A 34 -3.61 -21.46 -4.09
C VAL A 34 -4.80 -20.74 -3.46
N VAL A 35 -4.82 -19.41 -3.32
CA VAL A 35 -5.97 -18.78 -2.64
C VAL A 35 -6.46 -17.49 -3.32
N PRO A 36 -7.74 -17.44 -3.76
CA PRO A 36 -8.42 -16.21 -4.15
C PRO A 36 -8.55 -15.19 -3.00
N ASP A 37 -8.12 -15.55 -1.79
CA ASP A 37 -8.40 -14.79 -0.59
C ASP A 37 -7.52 -13.54 -0.51
N SER A 38 -8.20 -12.39 -0.43
CA SER A 38 -7.59 -11.06 -0.31
C SER A 38 -6.64 -10.95 0.89
N GLN A 39 -6.83 -11.76 1.94
CA GLN A 39 -6.05 -11.66 3.17
C GLN A 39 -4.60 -12.11 2.99
N ILE A 40 -4.34 -13.23 2.30
CA ILE A 40 -2.98 -13.72 2.04
C ILE A 40 -2.24 -12.76 1.09
N ASN A 41 -2.95 -12.17 0.12
CA ASN A 41 -2.36 -11.17 -0.77
C ASN A 41 -1.81 -9.95 -0.02
N ARG A 42 -2.52 -9.48 1.01
CA ARG A 42 -2.04 -8.39 1.87
C ARG A 42 -0.82 -8.80 2.72
N LEU A 43 -0.72 -10.07 3.10
CA LEU A 43 0.47 -10.59 3.82
C LEU A 43 1.71 -10.66 2.92
N TYR A 44 1.57 -10.90 1.61
CA TYR A 44 2.69 -10.78 0.68
C TYR A 44 3.22 -9.35 0.61
N ALA A 45 2.33 -8.37 0.49
CA ALA A 45 2.71 -6.95 0.52
C ALA A 45 3.47 -6.60 1.82
N LEU A 46 2.97 -7.08 2.96
CA LEU A 46 3.63 -6.91 4.25
C LEU A 46 5.04 -7.51 4.26
N GLY A 47 5.22 -8.73 3.74
CA GLY A 47 6.54 -9.37 3.67
C GLY A 47 7.52 -8.63 2.76
N VAL A 48 7.02 -8.08 1.64
CA VAL A 48 7.82 -7.25 0.73
C VAL A 48 8.28 -5.98 1.45
N ASP A 49 7.38 -5.26 2.11
CA ASP A 49 7.73 -4.03 2.83
C ASP A 49 8.64 -4.31 4.03
N ALA A 50 8.38 -5.38 4.80
CA ALA A 50 9.20 -5.73 5.96
C ALA A 50 10.68 -5.95 5.60
N TYR A 51 10.96 -6.46 4.40
CA TYR A 51 12.33 -6.59 3.91
C TYR A 51 12.84 -5.28 3.28
N ASN A 52 12.05 -4.65 2.41
CA ASN A 52 12.51 -3.51 1.63
C ASN A 52 12.65 -2.21 2.44
N VAL A 53 11.96 -2.10 3.59
CA VAL A 53 12.06 -0.91 4.46
C VAL A 53 13.35 -0.87 5.27
N ILE A 54 14.04 -2.00 5.44
CA ILE A 54 15.25 -2.12 6.31
C ILE A 54 16.29 -1.02 6.05
N PRO A 55 16.68 -0.70 4.79
CA PRO A 55 17.66 0.35 4.53
C PRO A 55 17.18 1.76 4.88
N ALA A 56 15.86 1.98 4.93
CA ALA A 56 15.25 3.27 5.21
C ALA A 56 15.00 3.49 6.71
N LEU A 57 15.11 2.45 7.57
CA LEU A 57 14.74 2.55 8.99
C LEU A 57 15.50 3.66 9.73
N ALA A 58 16.79 3.84 9.47
CA ALA A 58 17.57 4.91 10.09
C ALA A 58 17.11 6.31 9.68
N SER A 59 16.72 6.50 8.41
CA SER A 59 16.16 7.77 7.92
C SER A 59 14.80 8.03 8.56
N LEU A 60 13.91 7.02 8.51
CA LEU A 60 12.57 7.08 9.10
C LEU A 60 12.59 7.38 10.60
N GLN A 61 13.58 6.86 11.33
CA GLN A 61 13.73 7.13 12.77
C GLN A 61 14.28 8.53 13.06
N SER A 62 15.18 9.05 12.22
CA SER A 62 15.88 10.32 12.49
C SER A 62 15.13 11.55 11.97
N GLN A 63 14.22 11.37 11.02
CA GLN A 63 13.52 12.45 10.33
C GLN A 63 12.00 12.21 10.38
N SER A 64 11.29 12.97 11.20
CA SER A 64 9.83 12.81 11.40
C SER A 64 8.99 13.09 10.14
N TYR A 65 9.55 13.80 9.16
CA TYR A 65 8.92 14.05 7.87
C TYR A 65 9.27 12.99 6.81
N GLU A 66 10.19 12.07 7.09
CA GLU A 66 10.59 11.04 6.13
C GLU A 66 9.44 10.09 5.86
N ARG A 67 9.28 9.73 4.58
CA ARG A 67 8.24 8.84 4.08
C ARG A 67 8.88 7.75 3.24
N TYR A 68 8.35 6.53 3.34
CA TYR A 68 8.74 5.41 2.50
C TYR A 68 7.53 4.90 1.73
N ASP A 69 7.56 4.95 0.40
CA ASP A 69 6.47 4.44 -0.43
C ASP A 69 6.57 2.91 -0.53
N GLY A 70 5.77 2.24 0.31
CA GLY A 70 5.67 0.78 0.39
C GLY A 70 4.45 0.22 -0.35
N GLU A 71 4.45 -1.09 -0.53
CA GLU A 71 3.34 -1.84 -1.12
C GLU A 71 2.11 -1.89 -0.19
N THR A 72 2.31 -1.73 1.12
CA THR A 72 1.24 -1.64 2.14
C THR A 72 0.73 -0.21 2.37
N GLY A 73 1.36 0.80 1.75
CA GLY A 73 1.05 2.22 1.89
C GLY A 73 2.31 3.06 2.07
N THR A 74 2.14 4.37 2.21
CA THR A 74 3.26 5.24 2.59
C THR A 74 3.55 5.05 4.09
N LEU A 75 4.77 4.61 4.40
CA LEU A 75 5.22 4.28 5.75
C LEU A 75 5.91 5.48 6.42
N MET A 76 5.64 5.64 7.71
CA MET A 76 6.17 6.67 8.60
C MET A 76 6.52 6.02 9.93
N MET A 77 7.57 6.48 10.61
CA MET A 77 7.90 5.98 11.95
C MET A 77 7.53 7.02 13.01
N ASP A 78 6.92 6.57 14.10
CA ASP A 78 6.73 7.41 15.29
C ASP A 78 7.94 7.36 16.23
N ASP A 79 7.94 8.20 17.26
CA ASP A 79 9.02 8.29 18.25
C ASP A 79 9.24 6.99 19.05
N SER A 80 8.26 6.08 19.04
CA SER A 80 8.38 4.75 19.66
C SER A 80 8.97 3.69 18.73
N GLY A 81 9.34 4.08 17.51
CA GLY A 81 9.86 3.18 16.47
C GLY A 81 8.77 2.38 15.75
N ARG A 82 7.49 2.73 15.90
CA ARG A 82 6.40 2.01 15.24
C ARG A 82 6.15 2.60 13.85
N LEU A 83 6.03 1.70 12.87
CA LEU A 83 5.64 2.08 11.51
C LEU A 83 4.13 2.27 11.42
N HIS A 84 3.72 3.48 11.06
CA HIS A 84 2.37 3.85 10.65
C HIS A 84 2.28 3.82 9.13
N ARG A 85 1.08 3.52 8.61
CA ARG A 85 0.82 3.47 7.18
C ARG A 85 -0.30 4.43 6.79
N GLN A 86 -0.06 5.19 5.75
CA GLN A 86 -1.08 5.92 5.04
C GLN A 86 -1.53 5.10 3.82
N LEU A 87 -2.79 4.70 3.81
CA LEU A 87 -3.39 3.88 2.75
C LEU A 87 -3.80 4.73 1.55
N SER A 88 -3.85 4.10 0.38
CA SER A 88 -4.36 4.72 -0.84
C SER A 88 -5.89 4.77 -0.80
N TRP A 89 -6.45 5.88 -1.27
CA TRP A 89 -7.88 6.05 -1.42
C TRP A 89 -8.35 5.62 -2.81
N ALA A 90 -9.51 4.98 -2.87
CA ALA A 90 -10.20 4.66 -4.11
C ALA A 90 -11.69 4.94 -4.01
N VAL A 91 -12.33 5.07 -5.16
CA VAL A 91 -13.79 5.16 -5.31
C VAL A 91 -14.26 4.08 -6.28
N PHE A 92 -15.39 3.46 -5.99
CA PHE A 92 -16.01 2.54 -6.95
C PHE A 92 -16.71 3.31 -8.08
N GLU A 93 -16.32 3.05 -9.31
CA GLU A 93 -16.98 3.55 -10.51
C GLU A 93 -17.39 2.38 -11.41
N ARG A 94 -18.71 2.22 -11.60
CA ARG A 94 -19.32 1.14 -12.40
C ARG A 94 -18.83 -0.26 -11.98
N GLY A 95 -18.62 -0.45 -10.68
CA GLY A 95 -18.17 -1.73 -10.10
C GLY A 95 -16.65 -1.94 -10.13
N VAL A 96 -15.87 -0.97 -10.59
CA VAL A 96 -14.40 -1.04 -10.62
C VAL A 96 -13.82 0.01 -9.66
N PRO A 97 -12.93 -0.37 -8.72
CA PRO A 97 -12.18 0.60 -7.95
C PRO A 97 -11.32 1.50 -8.85
N ARG A 98 -11.39 2.81 -8.65
CA ARG A 98 -10.49 3.79 -9.25
C ARG A 98 -9.74 4.53 -8.16
N LEU A 99 -8.42 4.58 -8.28
CA LEU A 99 -7.56 5.34 -7.38
C LEU A 99 -7.93 6.83 -7.41
N LEU A 100 -7.99 7.42 -6.22
CA LEU A 100 -8.09 8.85 -6.06
C LEU A 100 -6.67 9.43 -5.93
N PRO A 101 -6.42 10.63 -6.47
CA PRO A 101 -5.16 11.32 -6.22
C PRO A 101 -4.98 11.54 -4.71
N PRO A 102 -3.73 11.56 -4.22
CA PRO A 102 -3.46 11.93 -2.83
C PRO A 102 -4.15 13.26 -2.53
N ALA A 103 -4.77 13.38 -1.35
CA ALA A 103 -5.33 14.66 -0.93
C ALA A 103 -4.21 15.70 -1.00
N ALA A 104 -4.44 16.80 -1.73
CA ALA A 104 -3.50 17.91 -1.76
C ALA A 104 -3.25 18.34 -0.31
N THR A 105 -2.02 18.19 0.16
CA THR A 105 -1.59 18.73 1.44
C THR A 105 -1.75 20.24 1.33
N THR A 106 -2.83 20.76 1.89
CA THR A 106 -2.96 22.20 2.10
C THR A 106 -2.05 22.49 3.29
N PRO A 107 -0.97 23.28 3.15
CA PRO A 107 -0.22 23.71 4.31
C PRO A 107 -1.13 24.62 5.14
N GLU A 108 -1.31 24.29 6.41
CA GLU A 108 -1.80 25.24 7.42
C GLU A 108 -0.79 26.37 7.65
#